data_AF-A0A8T3M653-F1
#
_entry.id   AF-A0A8T3M653-F1
#
_cell.length_a   1.000
_cell.length_b   1.000
_cell.length_c   1.000
_cell.angle_alpha   90.00
_cell.angle_beta   90.00
_cell.angle_gamma   90.00
#
_symmetry.space_group_name_H-M   'P 1'
#
loop_
_entity.id
_entity.type
_entity.pdbx_description
1 polymer ?
#
loop_
_entity_poly.entity_id
_entity_poly.type
_entity_poly.pdbx_seq_one_letter_code
_entity_poly.pdbx_strand_id
1 'polypeptide(L)'
;MRDLTDRALDTTTSLGAAYADARVVRRLDESIAIKTGRVEGVASGESEGFGVRVLVDGAWGFASSHILSMAEADRVAAEAVRIAKASATVLREPTVLDDRPPAKGRFETPVVEDPFAVPLERKIADLLAADQAAARVKGIAFTESMYAAQREWKTFAATDGSFTEQTITHVGAAVEANAVDGDEHQRRSYPDSGGGWQAAGYEYIRSLGLAERAEPLADEAVALLTAPQCPSGRFTVILDPSQLYLQVHESCGHPTELDRVFGTEASYAGTSFLTTDKLEQGFRYGSDLIDIVADATAPGGLGTFGWDDEGVAAQAVPLVQNGVFVGYLSSRETAPRIGRKSGGAMRADGWNRIPLIRMTNINLLPKPGMSLDEIVQDTDDGLYLAHNRSWSIDDRRLNFQFATEVAYEIKGGKKGRLFKNPTYTGITYEFWRSCDAVGDERSYVMLGTPNCGKGEPGQTGHVGHAVPGARFRDVQVGVGKW
;
A
#
# COMPACT_ATOMS: atom_id res chain seq x y z
N MET A 1 24.94 6.13 15.38
CA MET A 1 23.51 5.99 15.71
C MET A 1 23.28 5.31 17.06
N ARG A 2 23.95 4.19 17.37
CA ARG A 2 23.84 3.52 18.67
C ARG A 2 23.97 4.44 19.88
N ASP A 3 25.04 5.24 19.97
CA ASP A 3 25.25 6.12 21.12
C ASP A 3 24.10 7.12 21.33
N LEU A 4 23.48 7.59 20.25
CA LEU A 4 22.37 8.55 20.31
C LEU A 4 21.10 7.86 20.83
N THR A 5 20.79 6.67 20.31
CA THR A 5 19.62 5.90 20.77
C THR A 5 19.80 5.45 22.20
N ASP A 6 20.98 4.95 22.56
CA ASP A 6 21.28 4.49 23.93
C ASP A 6 21.16 5.67 24.91
N ARG A 7 21.69 6.86 24.56
CA ARG A 7 21.54 8.07 25.38
C ARG A 7 20.08 8.46 25.60
N ALA A 8 19.27 8.45 24.54
CA ALA A 8 17.85 8.75 24.67
C ALA A 8 17.14 7.74 25.59
N LEU A 9 17.37 6.44 25.39
CA LEU A 9 16.76 5.38 26.18
C LEU A 9 17.18 5.42 27.66
N ASP A 10 18.46 5.66 27.95
CA ASP A 10 18.98 5.85 29.31
C ASP A 10 18.25 7.01 30.01
N THR A 11 18.09 8.15 29.32
CA THR A 11 17.37 9.30 29.85
C THR A 11 15.92 8.97 30.13
N THR A 12 15.20 8.30 29.22
CA THR A 12 13.80 7.89 29.46
C THR A 12 13.66 6.97 30.68
N THR A 13 14.57 6.00 30.82
CA THR A 13 14.60 5.03 31.93
C THR A 13 14.85 5.75 33.25
N SER A 14 15.82 6.68 33.29
CA SER A 14 16.13 7.47 34.49
C SER A 14 14.96 8.35 34.96
N LEU A 15 14.04 8.70 34.06
CA LEU A 15 12.85 9.52 34.34
C LEU A 15 11.58 8.72 34.62
N GLY A 16 11.69 7.38 34.65
CA GLY A 16 10.63 6.46 35.07
C GLY A 16 9.81 5.81 33.96
N ALA A 17 10.31 5.77 32.71
CA ALA A 17 9.64 5.01 31.65
C ALA A 17 9.72 3.49 31.92
N ALA A 18 8.58 2.80 31.84
CA ALA A 18 8.50 1.35 31.93
C ALA A 18 8.95 0.67 30.62
N TYR A 19 8.75 1.36 29.50
CA TYR A 19 9.25 0.99 28.18
C TYR A 19 9.58 2.26 27.39
N ALA A 20 10.60 2.20 26.56
CA ALA A 20 10.85 3.21 25.55
C ALA A 20 11.45 2.59 24.29
N ASP A 21 11.17 3.23 23.15
CA ASP A 21 11.87 3.01 21.90
C ASP A 21 12.37 4.33 21.30
N ALA A 22 13.47 4.23 20.57
CA ALA A 22 14.08 5.31 19.82
C ALA A 22 14.28 4.86 18.38
N ARG A 23 13.83 5.70 17.45
CA ARG A 23 13.96 5.46 16.01
C ARG A 23 14.71 6.62 15.37
N VAL A 24 15.81 6.31 14.68
CA VAL A 24 16.52 7.27 13.81
C VAL A 24 16.19 6.92 12.37
N VAL A 25 15.76 7.90 11.58
CA VAL A 25 15.45 7.71 10.16
C VAL A 25 16.21 8.74 9.35
N ARG A 26 16.92 8.28 8.32
CA ARG A 26 17.43 9.10 7.23
C ARG A 26 16.76 8.64 5.94
N ARG A 27 16.19 9.56 5.18
CA ARG A 27 15.52 9.30 3.91
C ARG A 27 16.18 10.13 2.82
N LEU A 28 16.41 9.51 1.67
CA LEU A 28 16.80 10.14 0.43
C LEU A 28 15.71 9.88 -0.61
N ASP A 29 15.24 10.93 -1.26
CA ASP A 29 14.20 10.90 -2.27
C ASP A 29 14.73 11.51 -3.58
N GLU A 30 14.30 10.97 -4.71
CA GLU A 30 14.51 11.52 -6.04
C GLU A 30 13.22 11.34 -6.85
N SER A 31 12.80 12.37 -7.58
CA SER A 31 11.65 12.27 -8.51
C SER A 31 11.88 13.07 -9.77
N ILE A 32 11.41 12.54 -10.89
CA ILE A 32 11.44 13.19 -12.21
C ILE A 32 10.03 13.13 -12.78
N ALA A 33 9.53 14.26 -13.28
CA ALA A 33 8.26 14.36 -13.98
C ALA A 33 8.48 14.97 -15.36
N ILE A 34 7.93 14.33 -16.37
CA ILE A 34 7.93 14.76 -17.77
C ILE A 34 6.49 14.90 -18.23
N LYS A 35 6.21 15.98 -18.96
CA LYS A 35 4.92 16.20 -19.60
C LYS A 35 5.13 16.69 -21.01
N THR A 36 4.58 15.98 -21.99
CA THR A 36 4.53 16.42 -23.40
C THR A 36 5.91 16.86 -23.92
N GLY A 37 6.89 15.99 -23.74
CA GLY A 37 8.27 16.12 -24.20
C GLY A 37 9.14 17.09 -23.40
N ARG A 38 8.65 17.60 -22.27
CA ARG A 38 9.35 18.57 -21.43
C ARG A 38 9.52 18.05 -20.02
N VAL A 39 10.70 18.31 -19.44
CA VAL A 39 10.93 18.07 -18.02
C VAL A 39 10.18 19.13 -17.22
N GLU A 40 9.13 18.71 -16.51
CA GLU A 40 8.33 19.58 -15.65
C GLU A 40 8.98 19.77 -14.28
N GLY A 41 9.64 18.73 -13.78
CA GLY A 41 10.28 18.76 -12.47
C GLY A 41 11.35 17.70 -12.30
N VAL A 42 12.42 18.10 -11.63
CA VAL A 42 13.40 17.20 -11.00
C VAL A 42 13.52 17.65 -9.56
N ALA A 43 13.29 16.72 -8.64
CA ALA A 43 13.44 16.98 -7.21
C ALA A 43 14.35 15.92 -6.60
N SER A 44 15.13 16.36 -5.62
CA SER A 44 15.83 15.49 -4.69
C SER A 44 15.62 16.04 -3.28
N GLY A 45 15.48 15.14 -2.32
CA GLY A 45 15.18 15.49 -0.94
C GLY A 45 15.97 14.61 0.03
N GLU A 46 16.36 15.19 1.16
CA GLU A 46 16.90 14.44 2.27
C GLU A 46 16.15 14.84 3.55
N SER A 47 15.79 13.85 4.36
CA SER A 47 15.19 14.06 5.67
C SER A 47 15.89 13.18 6.69
N GLU A 48 16.37 13.78 7.77
CA GLU A 48 17.03 13.05 8.85
C GLU A 48 16.57 13.54 10.22
N GLY A 49 16.39 12.59 11.14
CA GLY A 49 16.10 12.90 12.53
C GLY A 49 15.84 11.64 13.35
N PHE A 50 15.38 11.84 14.58
CA PHE A 50 15.01 10.77 15.48
C PHE A 50 13.71 11.07 16.23
N GLY A 51 12.99 10.01 16.58
CA GLY A 51 11.82 10.03 17.44
C GLY A 51 12.02 9.12 18.65
N VAL A 52 11.47 9.52 19.79
CA VAL A 52 11.49 8.75 21.04
C VAL A 52 10.05 8.56 21.49
N ARG A 53 9.63 7.31 21.66
CA ARG A 53 8.32 6.93 22.20
C ARG A 53 8.52 6.25 23.54
N VAL A 54 7.71 6.63 24.53
CA VAL A 54 7.83 6.13 25.91
C VAL A 54 6.49 5.73 26.47
N LEU A 55 6.49 4.72 27.33
CA LEU A 55 5.36 4.31 28.14
C LEU A 55 5.65 4.61 29.61
N VAL A 56 4.87 5.51 30.21
CA VAL A 56 4.99 5.92 31.61
C VAL A 56 3.62 5.82 32.25
N ASP A 57 3.51 5.12 33.39
CA ASP A 57 2.25 4.90 34.11
C ASP A 57 1.11 4.40 33.21
N GLY A 58 1.44 3.55 32.23
CA GLY A 58 0.50 2.98 31.27
C GLY A 58 0.10 3.91 30.12
N ALA A 59 0.63 5.12 30.03
CA ALA A 59 0.31 6.08 28.96
C ALA A 59 1.50 6.32 28.01
N TRP A 60 1.17 6.54 26.73
CA TRP A 60 2.15 6.90 25.71
C TRP A 60 2.53 8.38 25.74
N GLY A 61 3.80 8.64 25.44
CA GLY A 61 4.31 9.95 25.03
C GLY A 61 5.30 9.81 23.89
N PHE A 62 5.37 10.83 23.03
CA PHE A 62 6.24 10.86 21.87
C PHE A 62 6.81 12.26 21.64
N ALA A 63 8.09 12.33 21.30
CA ALA A 63 8.74 13.55 20.84
C ALA A 63 9.80 13.22 19.79
N SER A 64 10.17 14.19 18.97
CA SER A 64 11.13 14.00 17.88
C SER A 64 11.95 15.24 17.58
N SER A 65 13.12 15.09 16.97
CA SER A 65 13.96 16.19 16.51
C SER A 65 14.80 15.81 15.28
N HIS A 66 15.12 16.82 14.46
CA HIS A 66 16.08 16.70 13.35
C HIS A 66 17.53 16.99 13.80
N ILE A 67 17.74 17.43 15.05
CA ILE A 67 19.07 17.76 15.58
C ILE A 67 19.67 16.51 16.23
N LEU A 68 20.64 15.88 15.55
CA LEU A 68 21.31 14.68 16.03
C LEU A 68 22.46 15.01 17.00
N SER A 69 22.15 15.22 18.28
CA SER A 69 23.15 15.42 19.33
C SER A 69 22.73 14.77 20.65
N MET A 70 23.70 14.46 21.52
CA MET A 70 23.41 13.84 22.83
C MET A 70 22.55 14.73 23.73
N ALA A 71 22.81 16.05 23.73
CA ALA A 71 22.00 17.00 24.49
C ALA A 71 20.56 17.08 23.98
N GLU A 72 20.37 17.00 22.65
CA GLU A 72 19.03 16.96 22.07
C GLU A 72 18.32 15.63 22.36
N ALA A 73 19.03 14.49 22.32
CA ALA A 73 18.49 13.20 22.73
C ALA A 73 17.94 13.25 24.15
N ASP A 74 18.67 13.87 25.10
CA ASP A 74 18.18 14.06 26.46
C ASP A 74 16.92 14.93 26.52
N ARG A 75 16.92 16.05 25.80
CA ARG A 75 15.79 16.99 25.77
C ARG A 75 14.53 16.33 25.19
N VAL A 76 14.67 15.62 24.08
CA VAL A 76 13.57 14.93 23.39
C VAL A 76 13.05 13.77 24.23
N ALA A 77 13.94 12.97 24.82
CA ALA A 77 13.56 11.89 25.75
C ALA A 77 12.77 12.43 26.95
N ALA A 78 13.26 13.50 27.59
CA ALA A 78 12.57 14.14 28.71
C ALA A 78 11.20 14.71 28.31
N GLU A 79 11.11 15.29 27.11
CA GLU A 79 9.85 15.79 26.55
C GLU A 79 8.83 14.66 26.30
N ALA A 80 9.27 13.54 25.72
CA ALA A 80 8.40 12.37 25.53
C ALA A 80 7.86 11.85 26.87
N VAL A 81 8.70 11.79 27.91
CA VAL A 81 8.28 11.41 29.27
C VAL A 81 7.30 12.41 29.87
N ARG A 82 7.53 13.72 29.68
CA ARG A 82 6.61 14.78 30.15
C ARG A 82 5.23 14.64 29.49
N ILE A 83 5.20 14.37 28.19
CA ILE A 83 3.95 14.12 27.44
C ILE A 83 3.27 12.86 27.97
N ALA A 84 3.99 11.75 28.18
CA ALA A 84 3.42 10.52 28.71
C ALA A 84 2.79 10.71 30.10
N LYS A 85 3.47 11.42 31.01
CA LYS A 85 2.94 11.76 32.34
C LYS A 85 1.68 12.63 32.26
N ALA A 86 1.62 13.56 31.30
CA ALA A 86 0.42 14.35 31.07
C ALA A 86 -0.73 13.48 30.53
N SER A 87 -0.46 12.60 29.55
CA SER A 87 -1.43 11.64 29.01
C SER A 87 -1.98 10.70 30.08
N ALA A 88 -1.15 10.27 31.04
CA ALA A 88 -1.55 9.41 32.15
C ALA A 88 -2.65 10.03 33.03
N THR A 89 -2.75 11.36 33.11
CA THR A 89 -3.77 12.05 33.93
C THR A 89 -5.20 11.89 33.41
N VAL A 90 -5.36 11.53 32.13
CA VAL A 90 -6.66 11.34 31.47
C VAL A 90 -6.84 9.94 30.91
N LEU A 91 -5.88 9.04 31.18
CA LEU A 91 -5.90 7.67 30.69
C LEU A 91 -7.04 6.88 31.38
N ARG A 92 -7.86 6.21 30.56
CA ARG A 92 -8.97 5.39 31.08
C ARG A 92 -8.49 4.00 31.52
N GLU A 93 -7.64 3.40 30.70
CA GLU A 93 -7.11 2.05 30.92
C GLU A 93 -5.61 2.03 30.56
N PRO A 94 -4.75 1.43 31.39
CA PRO A 94 -3.33 1.27 31.08
C PRO A 94 -3.09 0.52 29.77
N THR A 95 -2.19 1.02 28.93
CA THR A 95 -1.68 0.28 27.77
C THR A 95 -0.90 -0.94 28.26
N VAL A 96 -1.21 -2.09 27.67
CA VAL A 96 -0.50 -3.36 27.89
C VAL A 96 0.15 -3.77 26.58
N LEU A 97 1.46 -4.02 26.61
CA LEU A 97 2.20 -4.53 25.47
C LEU A 97 2.27 -6.05 25.53
N ASP A 98 2.13 -6.72 24.39
CA ASP A 98 2.51 -8.11 24.28
C ASP A 98 4.04 -8.29 24.43
N ASP A 99 4.45 -9.46 24.90
CA ASP A 99 5.88 -9.78 25.01
C ASP A 99 6.44 -10.24 23.67
N ARG A 100 7.63 -9.72 23.32
CA ARG A 100 8.43 -10.20 22.19
C ARG A 100 9.90 -10.36 22.59
N PRO A 101 10.66 -11.24 21.92
CA PRO A 101 12.10 -11.26 22.09
C PRO A 101 12.72 -9.92 21.60
N PRO A 102 13.86 -9.48 22.18
CA PRO A 102 14.57 -8.31 21.70
C PRO A 102 14.99 -8.47 20.24
N ALA A 103 14.69 -7.47 19.41
CA ALA A 103 15.00 -7.48 17.99
C ALA A 103 16.49 -7.17 17.76
N LYS A 104 17.19 -8.00 16.99
CA LYS A 104 18.62 -7.81 16.69
C LYS A 104 18.91 -8.22 15.26
N GLY A 105 19.57 -7.34 14.51
CA GLY A 105 20.07 -7.68 13.18
C GLY A 105 20.03 -6.53 12.19
N ARG A 106 20.23 -6.91 10.92
CA ARG A 106 20.20 -6.00 9.78
C ARG A 106 19.30 -6.54 8.69
N PHE A 107 18.61 -5.65 7.99
CA PHE A 107 17.83 -5.96 6.80
C PHE A 107 18.12 -4.96 5.71
N GLU A 108 18.27 -5.42 4.47
CA GLU A 108 18.42 -4.55 3.31
C GLU A 108 17.55 -5.07 2.17
N THR A 109 16.83 -4.18 1.49
CA THR A 109 16.16 -4.52 0.23
C THR A 109 17.19 -5.02 -0.77
N PRO A 110 16.97 -6.17 -1.44
CA PRO A 110 17.81 -6.60 -2.54
C PRO A 110 17.82 -5.56 -3.67
N VAL A 111 19.02 -5.05 -4.01
CA VAL A 111 19.23 -4.05 -5.06
C VAL A 111 20.37 -4.54 -5.95
N VAL A 112 20.10 -4.71 -7.24
CA VAL A 112 21.13 -5.09 -8.23
C VAL A 112 21.80 -3.86 -8.82
N GLU A 113 21.00 -2.85 -9.16
CA GLU A 113 21.46 -1.55 -9.66
C GLU A 113 20.96 -0.44 -8.75
N ASP A 114 21.89 0.30 -8.16
CA ASP A 114 21.54 1.40 -7.25
C ASP A 114 20.81 2.53 -8.01
N PRO A 115 19.52 2.80 -7.72
CA PRO A 115 18.77 3.87 -8.38
C PRO A 115 19.40 5.25 -8.22
N PHE A 116 20.13 5.51 -7.14
CA PHE A 116 20.78 6.79 -6.90
C PHE A 116 22.17 6.91 -7.56
N ALA A 117 22.70 5.80 -8.09
CA ALA A 117 23.96 5.80 -8.85
C ALA A 117 23.74 5.96 -10.37
N VAL A 118 22.52 5.72 -10.86
CA VAL A 118 22.19 5.90 -12.28
C VAL A 118 22.16 7.40 -12.63
N PRO A 119 22.89 7.85 -13.67
CA PRO A 119 22.93 9.26 -14.06
C PRO A 119 21.55 9.84 -14.37
N LEU A 120 21.30 11.08 -13.92
CA LEU A 120 20.04 11.77 -14.12
C LEU A 120 19.67 11.90 -15.61
N GLU A 121 20.66 12.17 -16.47
CA GLU A 121 20.47 12.30 -17.91
C GLU A 121 19.95 11.01 -18.54
N ARG A 122 20.39 9.85 -18.02
CA ARG A 122 19.92 8.55 -18.49
C ARG A 122 18.45 8.35 -18.12
N LYS A 123 18.09 8.64 -16.87
CA LYS A 123 16.70 8.54 -16.38
C LYS A 123 15.76 9.43 -17.19
N ILE A 124 16.16 10.68 -17.41
CA ILE A 124 15.39 11.65 -18.22
C ILE A 124 15.25 11.15 -19.66
N ALA A 125 16.32 10.63 -20.27
CA ALA A 125 16.27 10.11 -21.63
C ALA A 125 15.30 8.92 -21.77
N ASP A 126 15.30 7.99 -20.82
CA ASP A 126 14.40 6.83 -20.82
C ASP A 126 12.93 7.27 -20.69
N LEU A 127 12.64 8.26 -19.82
CA LEU A 127 11.29 8.82 -19.65
C LEU A 127 10.82 9.65 -20.86
N LEU A 128 11.71 10.44 -21.47
CA LEU A 128 11.42 11.19 -22.70
C LEU A 128 11.11 10.24 -23.86
N ALA A 129 11.82 9.13 -23.97
CA ALA A 129 11.57 8.14 -25.02
C ALA A 129 10.14 7.57 -24.91
N ALA A 130 9.69 7.26 -23.69
CA ALA A 130 8.33 6.78 -23.46
C ALA A 130 7.26 7.85 -23.74
N ASP A 131 7.48 9.06 -23.23
CA ASP A 131 6.57 10.19 -23.46
C ASP A 131 6.42 10.51 -24.96
N GLN A 132 7.55 10.58 -25.69
CA GLN A 132 7.54 10.82 -27.14
C GLN A 132 6.90 9.69 -27.93
N ALA A 133 7.05 8.43 -27.51
CA ALA A 133 6.41 7.30 -28.17
C ALA A 133 4.88 7.38 -28.07
N ALA A 134 4.33 7.68 -26.88
CA ALA A 134 2.89 7.90 -26.72
C ALA A 134 2.40 9.14 -27.50
N ALA A 135 3.15 10.24 -27.48
CA ALA A 135 2.76 11.50 -28.12
C ALA A 135 2.72 11.43 -29.67
N ARG A 136 3.29 10.40 -30.30
CA ARG A 136 3.20 10.18 -31.76
C ARG A 136 1.81 9.78 -32.21
N VAL A 137 1.00 9.20 -31.31
CA VAL A 137 -0.35 8.75 -31.63
C VAL A 137 -1.27 9.97 -31.80
N LYS A 138 -1.86 10.09 -32.98
CA LYS A 138 -2.81 11.17 -33.28
C LYS A 138 -4.06 11.04 -32.41
N GLY A 139 -4.39 12.09 -31.66
CA GLY A 139 -5.55 12.13 -30.75
C GLY A 139 -5.16 12.22 -29.29
N ILE A 140 -3.88 11.98 -28.97
CA ILE A 140 -3.33 12.29 -27.65
C ILE A 140 -3.21 13.80 -27.47
N ALA A 141 -3.80 14.30 -26.39
CA ALA A 141 -3.78 15.71 -26.02
C ALA A 141 -2.51 16.04 -25.22
N PHE A 142 -2.14 15.18 -24.27
CA PHE A 142 -0.90 15.27 -23.51
C PHE A 142 -0.47 13.90 -22.99
N THR A 143 0.81 13.80 -22.67
CA THR A 143 1.46 12.62 -22.10
C THR A 143 2.15 13.00 -20.81
N GLU A 144 2.25 12.06 -19.89
CA GLU A 144 3.00 12.21 -18.65
C GLU A 144 3.87 10.96 -18.45
N SER A 145 5.12 11.14 -18.06
CA SER A 145 5.97 10.05 -17.59
C SER A 145 6.69 10.47 -16.32
N MET A 146 6.87 9.51 -15.42
CA MET A 146 7.47 9.80 -14.12
C MET A 146 8.41 8.69 -13.69
N TYR A 147 9.36 9.08 -12.87
CA TYR A 147 10.22 8.20 -12.09
C TYR A 147 10.29 8.74 -10.68
N ALA A 148 10.36 7.83 -9.70
CA ALA A 148 10.67 8.18 -8.34
C ALA A 148 11.45 7.06 -7.66
N ALA A 149 12.31 7.44 -6.72
CA ALA A 149 13.04 6.52 -5.86
C ALA A 149 13.11 7.08 -4.44
N GLN A 150 13.03 6.18 -3.47
CA GLN A 150 13.22 6.47 -2.05
C GLN A 150 14.18 5.45 -1.46
N ARG A 151 15.19 5.90 -0.71
CA ARG A 151 16.01 5.05 0.17
C ARG A 151 15.90 5.53 1.59
N GLU A 152 15.50 4.63 2.49
CA GLU A 152 15.40 4.87 3.92
C GLU A 152 16.43 4.03 4.68
N TRP A 153 17.24 4.69 5.51
CA TRP A 153 18.04 4.05 6.54
C TRP A 153 17.35 4.25 7.89
N LYS A 154 17.03 3.15 8.55
CA LYS A 154 16.28 3.14 9.81
C LYS A 154 17.07 2.40 10.88
N THR A 155 17.38 3.09 11.97
CA THR A 155 17.87 2.47 13.20
C THR A 155 16.74 2.45 14.21
N PHE A 156 16.49 1.31 14.83
CA PHE A 156 15.54 1.16 15.93
C PHE A 156 16.26 0.57 17.15
N ALA A 157 16.00 1.12 18.33
CA ALA A 157 16.45 0.58 19.60
C ALA A 157 15.35 0.70 20.65
N ALA A 158 15.33 -0.19 21.64
CA ALA A 158 14.35 -0.16 22.72
C ALA A 158 14.93 -0.61 24.06
N THR A 159 14.27 -0.26 25.16
CA THR A 159 14.69 -0.58 26.54
C THR A 159 14.72 -2.07 26.85
N ASP A 160 14.11 -2.91 26.01
CA ASP A 160 14.19 -4.37 26.09
C ASP A 160 15.53 -4.93 25.55
N GLY A 161 16.44 -4.07 25.10
CA GLY A 161 17.73 -4.45 24.52
C GLY A 161 17.68 -4.71 23.01
N SER A 162 16.60 -4.32 22.34
CA SER A 162 16.50 -4.35 20.88
C SER A 162 17.44 -3.35 20.23
N PHE A 163 18.05 -3.74 19.11
CA PHE A 163 18.78 -2.86 18.22
C PHE A 163 18.80 -3.45 16.80
N THR A 164 18.20 -2.76 15.84
CA THR A 164 18.14 -3.19 14.44
C THR A 164 18.49 -2.04 13.50
N GLU A 165 19.08 -2.37 12.37
CA GLU A 165 19.36 -1.43 11.28
C GLU A 165 18.69 -1.95 9.99
N GLN A 166 18.00 -1.09 9.26
CA GLN A 166 17.32 -1.47 8.02
C GLN A 166 17.60 -0.45 6.92
N THR A 167 17.90 -0.93 5.71
CA THR A 167 17.98 -0.10 4.49
C THR A 167 16.88 -0.54 3.53
N ILE A 168 15.85 0.30 3.35
CA ILE A 168 14.71 0.01 2.48
C ILE A 168 14.81 0.89 1.23
N THR A 169 14.85 0.27 0.05
CA THR A 169 14.87 0.99 -1.24
C THR A 169 13.59 0.70 -2.01
N HIS A 170 12.89 1.75 -2.43
CA HIS A 170 11.72 1.69 -3.28
C HIS A 170 11.98 2.48 -4.56
N VAL A 171 11.49 1.96 -5.69
CA VAL A 171 11.53 2.62 -6.98
C VAL A 171 10.16 2.53 -7.64
N GLY A 172 9.81 3.53 -8.44
CA GLY A 172 8.64 3.51 -9.28
C GLY A 172 8.80 4.31 -10.55
N ALA A 173 8.09 3.91 -11.60
CA ALA A 173 7.99 4.68 -12.82
C ALA A 173 6.67 4.42 -13.56
N ALA A 174 6.28 5.36 -14.42
CA ALA A 174 5.08 5.26 -15.23
C ALA A 174 5.19 6.00 -16.56
N VAL A 175 4.31 5.62 -17.49
CA VAL A 175 3.89 6.42 -18.63
C VAL A 175 2.37 6.46 -18.68
N GLU A 176 1.81 7.62 -18.98
CA GLU A 176 0.38 7.87 -19.08
C GLU A 176 0.08 8.63 -20.38
N ALA A 177 -0.96 8.19 -21.08
CA ALA A 177 -1.46 8.82 -22.30
C ALA A 177 -2.88 9.36 -22.07
N ASN A 178 -3.07 10.65 -22.34
CA ASN A 178 -4.36 11.33 -22.17
C ASN A 178 -4.90 11.78 -23.52
N ALA A 179 -6.04 11.24 -23.92
CA ALA A 179 -6.77 11.60 -25.14
C ALA A 179 -7.98 12.48 -24.80
N VAL A 180 -8.25 13.50 -25.63
CA VAL A 180 -9.37 14.43 -25.41
C VAL A 180 -10.07 14.70 -26.75
N ASP A 181 -11.41 14.63 -26.76
CA ASP A 181 -12.26 15.05 -27.88
C ASP A 181 -13.55 15.72 -27.36
N GLY A 182 -13.65 17.04 -27.55
CA GLY A 182 -14.72 17.83 -26.95
C GLY A 182 -14.70 17.77 -25.42
N ASP A 183 -15.81 17.31 -24.83
CA ASP A 183 -15.97 17.12 -23.38
C ASP A 183 -15.51 15.73 -22.91
N GLU A 184 -15.05 14.86 -23.81
CA GLU A 184 -14.61 13.51 -23.50
C GLU A 184 -13.11 13.48 -23.15
N HIS A 185 -12.76 12.90 -22.00
CA HIS A 185 -11.37 12.67 -21.59
C HIS A 185 -11.15 11.21 -21.22
N GLN A 186 -10.21 10.58 -21.92
CA GLN A 186 -9.84 9.19 -21.71
C GLN A 186 -8.35 9.09 -21.43
N ARG A 187 -8.01 8.18 -20.53
CA ARG A 187 -6.67 8.00 -20.00
C ARG A 187 -6.32 6.54 -19.96
N ARG A 188 -5.07 6.23 -20.29
CA ARG A 188 -4.47 4.92 -20.05
C ARG A 188 -3.11 5.07 -19.41
N SER A 189 -2.86 4.32 -18.35
CA SER A 189 -1.61 4.34 -17.58
C SER A 189 -0.90 2.99 -17.64
N TYR A 190 0.44 3.02 -17.64
CA TYR A 190 1.28 1.83 -17.58
C TYR A 190 2.49 2.06 -16.64
N PRO A 191 2.88 1.05 -15.85
CA PRO A 191 2.22 -0.26 -15.68
C PRO A 191 0.97 -0.20 -14.81
N ASP A 192 0.71 0.92 -14.13
CA ASP A 192 -0.56 1.19 -13.45
C ASP A 192 -0.79 2.70 -13.29
N SER A 193 -2.00 3.10 -12.91
CA SER A 193 -2.46 4.49 -12.69
C SER A 193 -1.64 5.31 -11.69
N GLY A 194 -0.97 4.66 -10.74
CA GLY A 194 -0.01 5.28 -9.81
C GLY A 194 1.46 5.03 -10.16
N GLY A 195 1.73 4.34 -11.27
CA GLY A 195 3.02 3.78 -11.65
C GLY A 195 3.29 2.40 -11.09
N GLY A 196 4.31 1.74 -11.64
CA GLY A 196 4.78 0.45 -11.15
C GLY A 196 5.76 0.69 -10.03
N TRP A 197 5.39 0.33 -8.80
CA TRP A 197 6.23 0.51 -7.62
C TRP A 197 6.65 -0.83 -7.03
N GLN A 198 7.94 -0.97 -6.71
CA GLN A 198 8.48 -2.13 -6.00
C GLN A 198 9.62 -1.77 -5.03
N ALA A 199 9.83 -2.65 -4.05
CA ALA A 199 11.05 -2.69 -3.25
C ALA A 199 12.15 -3.39 -4.05
N ALA A 200 12.89 -2.61 -4.83
CA ALA A 200 13.89 -3.08 -5.78
C ALA A 200 14.89 -1.97 -6.14
N GLY A 201 15.91 -2.29 -6.94
CA GLY A 201 16.79 -1.31 -7.60
C GLY A 201 16.29 -0.87 -8.99
N TYR A 202 17.11 -0.10 -9.70
CA TYR A 202 16.78 0.45 -11.02
C TYR A 202 16.60 -0.62 -12.10
N GLU A 203 17.06 -1.85 -11.86
CA GLU A 203 16.77 -3.01 -12.71
C GLU A 203 15.27 -3.25 -12.91
N TYR A 204 14.44 -2.96 -11.90
CA TYR A 204 12.99 -3.07 -12.04
C TYR A 204 12.45 -2.03 -13.02
N ILE A 205 12.91 -0.78 -12.92
CA ILE A 205 12.48 0.30 -13.83
C ILE A 205 12.82 -0.04 -15.29
N ARG A 206 14.02 -0.57 -15.53
CA ARG A 206 14.41 -1.04 -16.87
C ARG A 206 13.53 -2.18 -17.38
N SER A 207 13.13 -3.09 -16.49
CA SER A 207 12.27 -4.23 -16.84
C SER A 207 10.87 -3.84 -17.30
N LEU A 208 10.40 -2.63 -16.94
CA LEU A 208 9.06 -2.15 -17.32
C LEU A 208 8.94 -1.91 -18.83
N GLY A 209 10.03 -1.57 -19.53
CA GLY A 209 9.99 -1.27 -20.97
C GLY A 209 8.99 -0.17 -21.32
N LEU A 210 9.06 0.97 -20.62
CA LEU A 210 8.04 2.03 -20.73
C LEU A 210 7.87 2.52 -22.16
N ALA A 211 8.96 2.68 -22.92
CA ALA A 211 8.91 3.18 -24.28
C ALA A 211 8.24 2.20 -25.25
N GLU A 212 8.49 0.91 -25.09
CA GLU A 212 7.89 -0.16 -25.89
C GLU A 212 6.38 -0.29 -25.66
N ARG A 213 5.90 0.16 -24.50
CA ARG A 213 4.49 0.07 -24.08
C ARG A 213 3.69 1.35 -24.35
N ALA A 214 4.37 2.47 -24.55
CA ALA A 214 3.74 3.79 -24.64
C ALA A 214 2.85 3.98 -25.87
N GLU A 215 3.28 3.54 -27.06
CA GLU A 215 2.49 3.70 -28.29
C GLU A 215 1.19 2.86 -28.28
N PRO A 216 1.22 1.54 -27.98
CA PRO A 216 -0.02 0.76 -27.84
C PRO A 216 -0.97 1.28 -26.76
N LEU A 217 -0.42 1.79 -25.64
CA LEU A 217 -1.20 2.41 -24.57
C LEU A 217 -1.96 3.65 -25.06
N ALA A 218 -1.27 4.50 -25.84
CA ALA A 218 -1.84 5.70 -26.42
C ALA A 218 -2.91 5.40 -27.49
N ASP A 219 -2.70 4.38 -28.33
CA ASP A 219 -3.73 3.91 -29.28
C ASP A 219 -5.03 3.51 -28.56
N GLU A 220 -4.92 2.80 -27.43
CA GLU A 220 -6.08 2.41 -26.62
C GLU A 220 -6.78 3.61 -25.98
N ALA A 221 -6.02 4.60 -25.47
CA ALA A 221 -6.59 5.84 -24.94
C ALA A 221 -7.40 6.60 -26.00
N VAL A 222 -6.91 6.68 -27.24
CA VAL A 222 -7.63 7.30 -28.36
C VAL A 222 -8.85 6.47 -28.76
N ALA A 223 -8.73 5.15 -28.82
CA ALA A 223 -9.86 4.26 -29.14
C ALA A 223 -11.03 4.44 -28.15
N LEU A 224 -10.71 4.65 -26.86
CA LEU A 224 -11.71 4.88 -25.83
C LEU A 224 -12.55 6.14 -26.04
N LEU A 225 -12.06 7.19 -26.71
CA LEU A 225 -12.86 8.39 -26.99
C LEU A 225 -14.18 8.04 -27.71
N THR A 226 -14.12 7.08 -28.63
CA THR A 226 -15.26 6.63 -29.45
C THR A 226 -15.88 5.30 -28.98
N ALA A 227 -15.30 4.67 -27.97
CA ALA A 227 -15.84 3.43 -27.40
C ALA A 227 -17.23 3.67 -26.80
N PRO A 228 -18.15 2.68 -26.87
CA PRO A 228 -19.43 2.76 -26.19
C PRO A 228 -19.25 2.91 -24.68
N GLN A 229 -20.21 3.57 -24.03
CA GLN A 229 -20.30 3.59 -22.57
C GLN A 229 -20.43 2.17 -22.02
N CYS A 230 -19.76 1.88 -20.90
CA CYS A 230 -19.90 0.61 -20.22
C CYS A 230 -21.37 0.37 -19.83
N PRO A 231 -21.94 -0.82 -20.12
CA PRO A 231 -23.35 -1.08 -19.84
C PRO A 231 -23.63 -1.11 -18.34
N SER A 232 -24.84 -0.72 -17.95
CA SER A 232 -25.31 -0.80 -16.56
C SER A 232 -26.19 -2.04 -16.34
N GLY A 233 -26.06 -2.66 -15.16
CA GLY A 233 -26.78 -3.90 -14.83
C GLY A 233 -25.95 -4.81 -13.94
N ARG A 234 -26.35 -6.09 -13.84
CA ARG A 234 -25.58 -7.12 -13.14
C ARG A 234 -24.81 -7.99 -14.13
N PHE A 235 -23.51 -8.12 -13.92
CA PHE A 235 -22.60 -8.81 -14.84
C PHE A 235 -21.70 -9.79 -14.09
N THR A 236 -21.20 -10.78 -14.83
CA THR A 236 -19.94 -11.44 -14.45
C THR A 236 -18.80 -10.46 -14.73
N VAL A 237 -17.95 -10.23 -13.74
CA VAL A 237 -16.81 -9.32 -13.83
C VAL A 237 -15.54 -10.09 -13.54
N ILE A 238 -14.53 -9.94 -14.40
CA ILE A 238 -13.16 -10.35 -14.14
C ILE A 238 -12.36 -9.10 -13.83
N LEU A 239 -11.71 -9.07 -12.67
CA LEU A 239 -10.77 -8.01 -12.32
C LEU A 239 -9.36 -8.44 -12.69
N ASP A 240 -8.71 -7.63 -13.54
CA ASP A 240 -7.28 -7.69 -13.79
C ASP A 240 -6.49 -7.41 -12.49
N PRO A 241 -5.27 -7.93 -12.32
CA PRO A 241 -4.41 -7.56 -11.19
C PRO A 241 -4.30 -6.05 -10.96
N SER A 242 -4.19 -5.24 -12.02
CA SER A 242 -4.14 -3.76 -11.98
C SER A 242 -5.38 -3.10 -11.38
N GLN A 243 -6.48 -3.82 -11.17
CA GLN A 243 -7.64 -3.35 -10.42
C GLN A 243 -7.86 -4.14 -9.13
N LEU A 244 -7.66 -5.46 -9.15
CA LEU A 244 -7.92 -6.34 -8.01
C LEU A 244 -7.06 -5.98 -6.80
N TYR A 245 -5.85 -5.47 -7.01
CA TYR A 245 -4.95 -5.10 -5.93
C TYR A 245 -5.53 -3.96 -5.07
N LEU A 246 -6.16 -2.94 -5.68
CA LEU A 246 -6.87 -1.90 -4.93
C LEU A 246 -8.16 -2.42 -4.28
N GLN A 247 -8.86 -3.36 -4.93
CA GLN A 247 -10.01 -4.00 -4.29
C GLN A 247 -9.57 -4.71 -2.99
N VAL A 248 -8.43 -5.41 -2.98
CA VAL A 248 -7.86 -6.01 -1.77
C VAL A 248 -7.46 -4.94 -0.75
N HIS A 249 -6.77 -3.88 -1.19
CA HIS A 249 -6.35 -2.76 -0.34
C HIS A 249 -7.50 -2.15 0.46
N GLU A 250 -8.57 -1.74 -0.23
CA GLU A 250 -9.66 -0.98 0.37
C GLU A 250 -10.65 -1.85 1.14
N SER A 251 -10.91 -3.06 0.64
CA SER A 251 -12.00 -3.90 1.16
C SER A 251 -11.55 -4.99 2.12
N CYS A 252 -10.25 -5.36 2.13
CA CYS A 252 -9.66 -6.28 3.11
C CYS A 252 -8.57 -5.61 3.95
N GLY A 253 -7.66 -4.87 3.32
CA GLY A 253 -6.53 -4.24 3.98
C GLY A 253 -6.94 -3.30 5.11
N HIS A 254 -7.53 -2.15 4.78
CA HIS A 254 -7.99 -1.20 5.80
C HIS A 254 -9.00 -1.77 6.81
N PRO A 255 -9.99 -2.58 6.42
CA PRO A 255 -10.94 -3.16 7.38
C PRO A 255 -10.29 -4.06 8.44
N THR A 256 -9.11 -4.60 8.16
CA THR A 256 -8.38 -5.47 9.10
C THR A 256 -7.34 -4.73 9.94
N GLU A 257 -7.24 -3.40 9.87
CA GLU A 257 -6.42 -2.60 10.77
C GLU A 257 -7.11 -2.46 12.15
N LEU A 258 -6.51 -3.03 13.19
CA LEU A 258 -7.19 -3.21 14.48
C LEU A 258 -7.41 -1.89 15.27
N ASP A 259 -6.62 -0.86 14.99
CA ASP A 259 -6.79 0.50 15.54
C ASP A 259 -8.07 1.15 15.00
N ARG A 260 -8.39 0.91 13.73
CA ARG A 260 -9.63 1.30 13.07
C ARG A 260 -10.84 0.57 13.67
N VAL A 261 -10.69 -0.72 13.97
CA VAL A 261 -11.73 -1.54 14.64
C VAL A 261 -12.01 -1.00 16.05
N PHE A 262 -10.98 -0.55 16.75
CA PHE A 262 -11.11 0.07 18.07
C PHE A 262 -11.44 1.57 18.05
N GLY A 263 -11.57 2.18 16.87
CA GLY A 263 -12.09 3.54 16.71
C GLY A 263 -11.04 4.66 16.80
N THR A 264 -9.75 4.36 16.91
CA THR A 264 -8.67 5.38 16.98
C THR A 264 -8.62 6.25 15.72
N GLU A 265 -9.03 5.70 14.57
CA GLU A 265 -8.95 6.35 13.26
C GLU A 265 -10.29 6.91 12.77
N ALA A 266 -11.32 6.88 13.62
CA ALA A 266 -12.70 7.16 13.23
C ALA A 266 -12.89 8.59 12.68
N SER A 267 -12.15 9.58 13.18
CA SER A 267 -12.25 10.99 12.80
C SER A 267 -11.69 11.29 11.41
N TYR A 268 -10.69 10.53 10.95
CA TYR A 268 -9.97 10.82 9.71
C TYR A 268 -10.19 9.76 8.63
N ALA A 269 -9.92 8.50 8.96
CA ALA A 269 -10.04 7.40 8.01
C ALA A 269 -11.36 6.63 8.17
N GLY A 270 -12.08 6.76 9.28
CA GLY A 270 -13.34 6.05 9.57
C GLY A 270 -13.14 4.76 10.39
N THR A 271 -14.16 3.90 10.41
CA THR A 271 -14.27 2.67 11.23
C THR A 271 -14.34 1.39 10.39
N SER A 272 -14.30 0.21 11.00
CA SER A 272 -14.37 -1.08 10.29
C SER A 272 -15.68 -1.83 10.54
N PHE A 273 -16.21 -2.47 9.51
CA PHE A 273 -17.30 -3.44 9.62
C PHE A 273 -16.83 -4.82 10.15
N LEU A 274 -15.52 -5.10 10.11
CA LEU A 274 -14.92 -6.32 10.65
C LEU A 274 -14.66 -6.17 12.16
N THR A 275 -15.74 -6.18 12.93
CA THR A 275 -15.72 -6.07 14.39
C THR A 275 -15.20 -7.36 15.05
N THR A 276 -14.72 -7.27 16.29
CA THR A 276 -14.08 -8.41 16.98
C THR A 276 -15.03 -9.59 17.23
N ASP A 277 -16.33 -9.33 17.40
CA ASP A 277 -17.34 -10.39 17.50
C ASP A 277 -17.47 -11.22 16.21
N LYS A 278 -17.21 -10.63 15.04
CA LYS A 278 -17.17 -11.35 13.76
C LYS A 278 -16.00 -12.32 13.68
N LEU A 279 -14.87 -11.98 14.30
CA LEU A 279 -13.73 -12.90 14.40
C LEU A 279 -14.13 -14.13 15.23
N GLU A 280 -14.73 -13.91 16.40
CA GLU A 280 -15.16 -14.98 17.31
C GLU A 280 -16.23 -15.88 16.70
N GLN A 281 -17.13 -15.30 15.89
CA GLN A 281 -18.22 -16.02 15.22
C GLN A 281 -17.78 -16.75 13.94
N GLY A 282 -16.53 -16.60 13.48
CA GLY A 282 -16.07 -17.18 12.22
C GLY A 282 -16.79 -16.58 11.00
N PHE A 283 -16.86 -15.26 10.93
CA PHE A 283 -17.57 -14.55 9.87
C PHE A 283 -17.11 -14.96 8.47
N ARG A 284 -18.06 -15.39 7.63
CA ARG A 284 -17.81 -15.71 6.23
C ARG A 284 -17.55 -14.44 5.43
N TYR A 285 -16.29 -14.10 5.23
CA TYR A 285 -15.87 -12.92 4.49
C TYR A 285 -16.06 -13.06 2.99
N GLY A 286 -15.67 -14.20 2.41
CA GLY A 286 -15.70 -14.47 0.97
C GLY A 286 -16.11 -15.90 0.62
N SER A 287 -15.92 -16.33 -0.62
CA SER A 287 -16.06 -17.73 -1.03
C SER A 287 -14.89 -18.58 -0.51
N ASP A 288 -14.95 -19.91 -0.62
CA ASP A 288 -13.86 -20.82 -0.19
C ASP A 288 -12.55 -20.59 -0.96
N LEU A 289 -12.59 -19.84 -2.07
CA LEU A 289 -11.42 -19.49 -2.86
C LEU A 289 -10.62 -18.33 -2.25
N ILE A 290 -11.17 -17.61 -1.28
CA ILE A 290 -10.52 -16.41 -0.76
C ILE A 290 -9.56 -16.76 0.38
N ASP A 291 -8.26 -16.68 0.08
CA ASP A 291 -7.18 -16.68 1.07
C ASP A 291 -6.42 -15.36 0.95
N ILE A 292 -6.46 -14.54 2.02
CA ILE A 292 -5.78 -13.25 2.06
C ILE A 292 -4.82 -13.22 3.24
N VAL A 293 -3.58 -12.84 2.97
CA VAL A 293 -2.48 -12.82 3.94
C VAL A 293 -1.84 -11.44 3.95
N ALA A 294 -1.56 -10.92 5.15
CA ALA A 294 -0.66 -9.79 5.36
C ALA A 294 0.77 -10.34 5.51
N ASP A 295 1.63 -10.16 4.51
CA ASP A 295 2.95 -10.77 4.45
C ASP A 295 4.06 -9.71 4.38
N ALA A 296 4.71 -9.45 5.51
CA ALA A 296 5.84 -8.52 5.59
C ALA A 296 7.16 -9.10 5.03
N THR A 297 7.15 -10.32 4.51
CA THR A 297 8.31 -11.02 3.94
C THR A 297 8.24 -11.16 2.41
N ALA A 298 7.14 -10.73 1.79
CA ALA A 298 6.88 -10.91 0.36
C ALA A 298 7.90 -10.15 -0.52
N PRO A 299 8.69 -10.82 -1.38
CA PRO A 299 9.68 -10.16 -2.23
C PRO A 299 9.06 -9.07 -3.14
N GLY A 300 9.78 -7.96 -3.31
CA GLY A 300 9.36 -6.83 -4.16
C GLY A 300 8.21 -5.98 -3.59
N GLY A 301 7.53 -6.42 -2.53
CA GLY A 301 6.46 -5.67 -1.89
C GLY A 301 6.97 -4.45 -1.11
N LEU A 302 6.28 -3.32 -1.22
CA LEU A 302 6.68 -2.09 -0.51
C LEU A 302 6.50 -2.17 1.02
N GLY A 303 5.69 -3.13 1.49
CA GLY A 303 5.49 -3.42 2.89
C GLY A 303 6.47 -4.46 3.45
N THR A 304 7.57 -4.75 2.75
CA THR A 304 8.57 -5.75 3.14
C THR A 304 9.70 -5.15 3.94
N PHE A 305 9.99 -5.75 5.09
CA PHE A 305 11.01 -5.29 6.03
C PHE A 305 11.56 -6.47 6.85
N GLY A 306 12.57 -6.23 7.69
CA GLY A 306 13.03 -7.20 8.70
C GLY A 306 12.25 -7.08 10.01
N TRP A 307 11.95 -5.86 10.45
CA TRP A 307 11.12 -5.56 11.63
C TRP A 307 10.23 -4.34 11.42
N ASP A 308 9.07 -4.34 12.06
CA ASP A 308 8.20 -3.16 12.14
C ASP A 308 8.77 -2.11 13.11
N ASP A 309 8.07 -0.99 13.29
CA ASP A 309 8.51 0.13 14.14
C ASP A 309 8.29 -0.10 15.64
N GLU A 310 7.95 -1.33 16.05
CA GLU A 310 8.01 -1.80 17.44
C GLU A 310 9.05 -2.90 17.64
N GLY A 311 9.80 -3.26 16.60
CA GLY A 311 10.78 -4.35 16.62
C GLY A 311 10.14 -5.75 16.51
N VAL A 312 8.89 -5.86 16.07
CA VAL A 312 8.28 -7.16 15.77
C VAL A 312 8.82 -7.65 14.44
N ALA A 313 9.34 -8.88 14.40
CA ALA A 313 9.93 -9.45 13.19
C ALA A 313 8.86 -9.59 12.08
N ALA A 314 9.29 -9.37 10.84
CA ALA A 314 8.46 -9.60 9.68
C ALA A 314 7.95 -11.04 9.63
N GLN A 315 6.66 -11.18 9.31
CA GLN A 315 5.95 -12.45 9.29
C GLN A 315 4.76 -12.37 8.33
N ALA A 316 4.20 -13.54 8.03
CA ALA A 316 2.96 -13.69 7.30
C ALA A 316 1.80 -13.96 8.28
N VAL A 317 0.77 -13.13 8.24
CA VAL A 317 -0.42 -13.20 9.10
C VAL A 317 -1.65 -13.45 8.24
N PRO A 318 -2.37 -14.58 8.43
CA PRO A 318 -3.60 -14.81 7.70
C PRO A 318 -4.69 -13.84 8.17
N LEU A 319 -5.36 -13.18 7.21
CA LEU A 319 -6.50 -12.31 7.44
C LEU A 319 -7.81 -13.01 7.10
N VAL A 320 -7.82 -13.72 5.97
CA VAL A 320 -8.93 -14.56 5.51
C VAL A 320 -8.37 -15.91 5.09
N GLN A 321 -9.00 -16.99 5.54
CA GLN A 321 -8.61 -18.35 5.19
C GLN A 321 -9.84 -19.17 4.78
N ASN A 322 -9.83 -19.74 3.58
CA ASN A 322 -10.96 -20.43 2.95
C ASN A 322 -12.27 -19.62 3.07
N GLY A 323 -12.19 -18.32 2.78
CA GLY A 323 -13.32 -17.39 2.87
C GLY A 323 -13.75 -17.00 4.28
N VAL A 324 -13.13 -17.51 5.34
CA VAL A 324 -13.45 -17.19 6.73
C VAL A 324 -12.50 -16.11 7.25
N PHE A 325 -13.05 -15.11 7.92
CA PHE A 325 -12.26 -14.07 8.57
C PHE A 325 -11.51 -14.64 9.79
N VAL A 326 -10.17 -14.53 9.80
CA VAL A 326 -9.33 -15.21 10.80
C VAL A 326 -8.28 -14.33 11.48
N GLY A 327 -8.03 -13.09 11.03
CA GLY A 327 -6.99 -12.28 11.64
C GLY A 327 -7.00 -10.79 11.29
N TYR A 328 -6.19 -10.03 12.02
CA TYR A 328 -6.08 -8.59 11.89
C TYR A 328 -4.61 -8.18 11.74
N LEU A 329 -4.40 -7.03 11.13
CA LEU A 329 -3.19 -6.23 11.28
C LEU A 329 -3.20 -5.63 12.69
N SER A 330 -2.19 -5.95 13.50
CA SER A 330 -2.15 -5.59 14.91
C SER A 330 -0.77 -5.09 15.35
N SER A 331 -0.78 -4.34 16.45
CA SER A 331 0.39 -3.86 17.18
C SER A 331 0.58 -4.64 18.47
N ARG A 332 1.68 -4.37 19.18
CA ARG A 332 1.94 -4.93 20.52
C ARG A 332 0.88 -4.51 21.54
N GLU A 333 0.26 -3.35 21.38
CA GLU A 333 -0.80 -2.84 22.25
C GLU A 333 -2.19 -3.39 21.90
N THR A 334 -2.49 -3.53 20.61
CA THR A 334 -3.85 -3.89 20.16
C THR A 334 -4.09 -5.39 20.14
N ALA A 335 -3.07 -6.22 19.88
CA ALA A 335 -3.23 -7.66 19.81
C ALA A 335 -3.68 -8.32 21.13
N PRO A 336 -3.17 -7.93 22.32
CA PRO A 336 -3.64 -8.49 23.59
C PRO A 336 -5.13 -8.31 23.83
N ARG A 337 -5.73 -7.24 23.30
CA ARG A 337 -7.16 -6.94 23.44
C ARG A 337 -8.07 -7.98 22.77
N ILE A 338 -7.53 -8.78 21.85
CA ILE A 338 -8.21 -9.91 21.21
C ILE A 338 -7.57 -11.25 21.58
N GLY A 339 -6.77 -11.30 22.65
CA GLY A 339 -6.11 -12.51 23.13
C GLY A 339 -5.03 -13.05 22.19
N ARG A 340 -4.41 -12.19 21.37
CA ARG A 340 -3.38 -12.56 20.39
C ARG A 340 -2.06 -11.82 20.61
N LYS A 341 -1.03 -12.22 19.86
CA LYS A 341 0.24 -11.52 19.73
C LYS A 341 0.24 -10.61 18.50
N SER A 342 1.13 -9.62 18.51
CA SER A 342 1.31 -8.67 17.42
C SER A 342 1.64 -9.37 16.11
N GLY A 343 0.94 -8.95 15.04
CA GLY A 343 1.21 -9.36 13.68
C GLY A 343 2.36 -8.61 13.01
N GLY A 344 2.98 -7.64 13.70
CA GLY A 344 4.07 -6.83 13.16
C GLY A 344 3.60 -5.81 12.13
N ALA A 345 2.49 -5.12 12.42
CA ALA A 345 1.87 -4.16 11.50
C ALA A 345 2.03 -2.71 11.96
N MET A 346 2.89 -2.42 12.94
CA MET A 346 3.00 -1.09 13.51
C MET A 346 4.11 -0.31 12.80
N ARG A 347 3.76 0.71 12.01
CA ARG A 347 4.68 1.40 11.09
C ARG A 347 4.54 2.92 11.17
N ALA A 348 5.63 3.64 10.98
CA ALA A 348 5.69 5.11 10.92
C ALA A 348 6.20 5.60 9.57
N ASP A 349 5.65 6.71 9.09
CA ASP A 349 6.10 7.41 7.88
C ASP A 349 7.47 8.08 8.05
N GLY A 350 8.01 8.23 9.27
CA GLY A 350 9.33 8.86 9.42
C GLY A 350 9.81 8.97 10.85
N TRP A 351 10.85 9.77 11.06
CA TRP A 351 11.40 10.03 12.39
C TRP A 351 10.48 10.88 13.27
N ASN A 352 9.62 11.71 12.68
CA ASN A 352 8.77 12.70 13.36
C ASN A 352 7.28 12.28 13.46
N ARG A 353 7.01 10.98 13.43
CA ARG A 353 5.64 10.44 13.50
C ARG A 353 5.59 9.31 14.52
N ILE A 354 4.53 9.29 15.34
CA ILE A 354 4.23 8.12 16.14
C ILE A 354 3.84 6.98 15.18
N PRO A 355 4.37 5.74 15.34
CA PRO A 355 3.90 4.65 14.52
C PRO A 355 2.42 4.37 14.79
N LEU A 356 1.73 3.81 13.81
CA LEU A 356 0.33 3.38 13.89
C LEU A 356 0.14 2.09 13.09
N ILE A 357 -1.01 1.42 13.21
CA ILE A 357 -1.20 0.13 12.51
C ILE A 357 -1.38 0.41 11.03
N ARG A 358 -0.56 -0.23 10.20
CA ARG A 358 -0.56 -0.10 8.75
C ARG A 358 -0.56 -1.48 8.13
N MET A 359 -1.18 -1.57 6.95
CA MET A 359 -0.92 -2.68 6.03
C MET A 359 0.58 -2.92 5.81
N THR A 360 0.92 -4.17 5.55
CA THR A 360 2.24 -4.61 5.07
C THR A 360 2.13 -4.88 3.57
N ASN A 361 2.22 -6.15 3.13
CA ASN A 361 1.77 -6.55 1.80
C ASN A 361 0.51 -7.41 1.94
N ILE A 362 -0.64 -6.92 1.48
CA ILE A 362 -1.91 -7.65 1.62
C ILE A 362 -2.20 -8.39 0.32
N ASN A 363 -1.98 -9.70 0.34
CA ASN A 363 -1.91 -10.53 -0.85
C ASN A 363 -3.12 -11.46 -0.93
N LEU A 364 -3.78 -11.54 -2.08
CA LEU A 364 -4.74 -12.59 -2.40
C LEU A 364 -3.97 -13.76 -3.00
N LEU A 365 -3.93 -14.89 -2.30
CA LEU A 365 -3.14 -16.02 -2.75
C LEU A 365 -3.72 -16.66 -4.02
N PRO A 366 -2.88 -17.10 -4.98
CA PRO A 366 -3.32 -17.77 -6.18
C PRO A 366 -3.95 -19.13 -5.88
N LYS A 367 -4.81 -19.58 -6.79
CA LYS A 367 -5.41 -20.91 -6.73
C LYS A 367 -4.94 -21.75 -7.91
N PRO A 368 -4.48 -23.00 -7.68
CA PRO A 368 -4.08 -23.86 -8.78
C PRO A 368 -5.28 -24.19 -9.67
N GLY A 369 -5.05 -24.27 -10.98
CA GLY A 369 -6.04 -24.77 -11.93
C GLY A 369 -6.15 -23.91 -13.18
N MET A 370 -6.53 -22.64 -13.03
CA MET A 370 -6.80 -21.76 -14.17
C MET A 370 -5.91 -20.51 -14.13
N SER A 371 -5.27 -20.18 -15.25
CA SER A 371 -4.71 -18.85 -15.46
C SER A 371 -5.82 -17.82 -15.63
N LEU A 372 -5.48 -16.54 -15.50
CA LEU A 372 -6.42 -15.45 -15.81
C LEU A 372 -6.98 -15.54 -17.25
N ASP A 373 -6.17 -15.93 -18.23
CA ASP A 373 -6.62 -16.13 -19.61
C ASP A 373 -7.59 -17.31 -19.74
N GLU A 374 -7.37 -18.40 -18.99
CA GLU A 374 -8.29 -19.54 -18.93
C GLU A 374 -9.60 -19.15 -18.23
N ILE A 375 -9.57 -18.29 -17.21
CA ILE A 375 -10.77 -17.73 -16.57
C ILE A 375 -11.58 -16.87 -17.56
N VAL A 376 -10.89 -16.09 -18.40
CA VAL A 376 -11.54 -15.36 -19.50
C VAL A 376 -12.17 -16.33 -20.50
N GLN A 377 -11.47 -17.39 -20.90
CA GLN A 377 -11.96 -18.40 -21.84
C GLN A 377 -13.18 -19.19 -21.30
N ASP A 378 -13.23 -19.44 -20.00
CA ASP A 378 -14.35 -20.07 -19.30
C ASP A 378 -15.56 -19.14 -19.09
N THR A 379 -15.46 -17.87 -19.49
CA THR A 379 -16.53 -16.88 -19.30
C THR A 379 -17.28 -16.64 -20.60
N ASP A 380 -18.54 -17.10 -20.68
CA ASP A 380 -19.38 -16.93 -21.86
C ASP A 380 -19.82 -15.48 -22.09
N ASP A 381 -20.15 -14.76 -21.03
CA ASP A 381 -20.63 -13.36 -21.09
C ASP A 381 -20.20 -12.61 -19.82
N GLY A 382 -19.57 -11.45 -19.99
CA GLY A 382 -19.10 -10.63 -18.87
C GLY A 382 -18.26 -9.44 -19.28
N LEU A 383 -17.58 -8.86 -18.30
CA LEU A 383 -16.69 -7.70 -18.47
C LEU A 383 -15.33 -8.00 -17.83
N TYR A 384 -14.25 -7.67 -18.53
CA TYR A 384 -12.90 -7.64 -17.98
C TYR A 384 -12.54 -6.20 -17.63
N LEU A 385 -12.31 -5.87 -16.35
CA LEU A 385 -12.02 -4.52 -15.89
C LEU A 385 -10.55 -4.39 -15.50
N ALA A 386 -9.88 -3.34 -16.00
CA ALA A 386 -8.45 -3.15 -15.79
C ALA A 386 -8.06 -1.70 -15.53
N HIS A 387 -7.02 -1.54 -14.71
CA HIS A 387 -6.41 -0.30 -14.22
C HIS A 387 -7.38 0.61 -13.46
N ASN A 388 -6.99 1.02 -12.26
CA ASN A 388 -7.81 1.90 -11.46
C ASN A 388 -7.91 3.30 -12.08
N ARG A 389 -9.10 3.87 -12.11
CA ARG A 389 -9.33 5.29 -12.41
C ARG A 389 -9.79 6.07 -11.19
N SER A 390 -10.66 5.49 -10.37
CA SER A 390 -11.05 6.06 -9.08
C SER A 390 -11.56 4.99 -8.13
N TRP A 391 -11.51 5.30 -6.84
CA TRP A 391 -12.08 4.48 -5.79
C TRP A 391 -12.79 5.34 -4.74
N SER A 392 -13.85 4.80 -4.18
CA SER A 392 -14.59 5.38 -3.08
C SER A 392 -15.09 4.28 -2.17
N ILE A 393 -14.97 4.49 -0.87
CA ILE A 393 -15.32 3.50 0.15
C ILE A 393 -15.97 4.24 1.32
N ASP A 394 -17.05 3.69 1.87
CA ASP A 394 -17.77 4.34 2.97
C ASP A 394 -16.98 4.33 4.28
N ASP A 395 -17.42 5.12 5.27
CA ASP A 395 -16.73 5.27 6.55
C ASP A 395 -16.62 3.97 7.35
N ARG A 396 -17.41 2.94 7.04
CA ARG A 396 -17.34 1.61 7.68
C ARG A 396 -16.58 0.59 6.87
N ARG A 397 -16.13 0.96 5.66
CA ARG A 397 -15.54 0.10 4.64
C ARG A 397 -16.43 -1.06 4.21
N LEU A 398 -17.73 -0.88 4.37
CA LEU A 398 -18.75 -1.88 4.06
C LEU A 398 -19.19 -1.79 2.61
N ASN A 399 -19.33 -0.56 2.08
CA ASN A 399 -19.75 -0.31 0.71
C ASN A 399 -18.62 0.34 -0.08
N PHE A 400 -18.39 -0.12 -1.30
CA PHE A 400 -17.39 0.43 -2.21
C PHE A 400 -17.98 0.84 -3.55
N GLN A 401 -17.33 1.77 -4.23
CA GLN A 401 -17.53 2.08 -5.64
C GLN A 401 -16.17 2.31 -6.29
N PHE A 402 -15.89 1.59 -7.38
CA PHE A 402 -14.66 1.75 -8.16
C PHE A 402 -15.00 2.15 -9.59
N ALA A 403 -14.08 2.87 -10.22
CA ALA A 403 -14.03 3.08 -11.66
C ALA A 403 -12.71 2.54 -12.20
N THR A 404 -12.74 1.94 -13.38
CA THR A 404 -11.52 1.52 -14.09
C THR A 404 -11.30 2.35 -15.34
N GLU A 405 -10.08 2.33 -15.88
CA GLU A 405 -9.75 3.08 -17.08
C GLU A 405 -10.38 2.45 -18.33
N VAL A 406 -10.46 1.12 -18.34
CA VAL A 406 -10.98 0.35 -19.48
C VAL A 406 -11.76 -0.87 -19.02
N ALA A 407 -12.75 -1.23 -19.83
CA ALA A 407 -13.39 -2.54 -19.77
C ALA A 407 -13.39 -3.20 -21.15
N TYR A 408 -13.24 -4.52 -21.17
CA TYR A 408 -13.40 -5.33 -22.38
C TYR A 408 -14.64 -6.20 -22.23
N GLU A 409 -15.48 -6.21 -23.25
CA GLU A 409 -16.56 -7.19 -23.37
C GLU A 409 -15.97 -8.59 -23.43
N ILE A 410 -16.53 -9.54 -22.68
CA ILE A 410 -16.25 -10.96 -22.85
C ILE A 410 -17.47 -11.59 -23.51
N LYS A 411 -17.28 -12.22 -24.67
CA LYS A 411 -18.30 -13.03 -25.35
C LYS A 411 -17.69 -14.35 -25.83
N GLY A 412 -18.29 -15.47 -25.46
CA GLY A 412 -17.83 -16.82 -25.82
C GLY A 412 -16.36 -17.05 -25.50
N GLY A 413 -15.92 -16.64 -24.30
CA GLY A 413 -14.57 -16.85 -23.83
C GLY A 413 -13.50 -15.91 -24.40
N LYS A 414 -13.89 -14.79 -25.03
CA LYS A 414 -12.94 -13.88 -25.71
C LYS A 414 -13.19 -12.42 -25.34
N LYS A 415 -12.11 -11.70 -25.03
CA LYS A 415 -12.12 -10.24 -24.95
C LYS A 415 -12.40 -9.65 -26.33
N GLY A 416 -13.39 -8.76 -26.40
CA GLY A 416 -13.88 -8.15 -27.63
C GLY A 416 -13.87 -6.63 -27.54
N ARG A 417 -15.06 -6.03 -27.62
CA ARG A 417 -15.23 -4.57 -27.70
C ARG A 417 -14.74 -3.87 -26.43
N LEU A 418 -14.14 -2.70 -26.61
CA LEU A 418 -13.80 -1.78 -25.52
C LEU A 418 -15.06 -1.05 -25.03
N PHE A 419 -15.10 -0.78 -23.74
CA PHE A 419 -16.05 0.12 -23.11
C PHE A 419 -15.31 1.18 -22.31
N LYS A 420 -15.77 2.44 -22.42
CA LYS A 420 -15.30 3.56 -21.61
C LYS A 420 -16.11 3.72 -20.32
N ASN A 421 -15.50 4.42 -19.36
CA ASN A 421 -16.09 4.78 -18.07
C ASN A 421 -16.71 3.60 -17.28
N PRO A 422 -16.07 2.42 -17.23
CA PRO A 422 -16.57 1.32 -16.42
C PRO A 422 -16.53 1.65 -14.93
N THR A 423 -17.63 1.32 -14.26
CA THR A 423 -17.79 1.47 -12.81
C THR A 423 -18.48 0.27 -12.22
N TYR A 424 -18.12 -0.10 -11.00
CA TYR A 424 -18.79 -1.17 -10.26
C TYR A 424 -18.85 -0.87 -8.76
N THR A 425 -19.85 -1.43 -8.09
CA THR A 425 -20.12 -1.20 -6.66
C THR A 425 -20.59 -2.48 -6.00
N GLY A 426 -20.50 -2.51 -4.67
CA GLY A 426 -21.10 -3.58 -3.89
C GLY A 426 -20.89 -3.42 -2.39
N ILE A 427 -21.53 -4.31 -1.66
CA ILE A 427 -21.21 -4.59 -0.26
C ILE A 427 -19.99 -5.51 -0.25
N THR A 428 -18.94 -5.12 0.47
CA THR A 428 -17.62 -5.79 0.49
C THR A 428 -17.73 -7.31 0.61
N TYR A 429 -18.39 -7.82 1.65
CA TYR A 429 -18.44 -9.26 1.86
C TYR A 429 -19.34 -9.99 0.85
N GLU A 430 -20.36 -9.33 0.28
CA GLU A 430 -21.20 -9.94 -0.76
C GLU A 430 -20.40 -10.11 -2.05
N PHE A 431 -19.63 -9.08 -2.41
CA PHE A 431 -18.72 -9.13 -3.54
C PHE A 431 -17.69 -10.26 -3.40
N TRP A 432 -16.99 -10.37 -2.26
CA TRP A 432 -16.03 -11.45 -2.04
C TRP A 432 -16.66 -12.85 -1.99
N ARG A 433 -17.92 -12.97 -1.55
CA ARG A 433 -18.68 -14.23 -1.60
C ARG A 433 -19.10 -14.62 -3.01
N SER A 434 -19.19 -13.66 -3.93
CA SER A 434 -19.51 -13.91 -5.34
C SER A 434 -18.31 -14.37 -6.18
N CYS A 435 -17.11 -14.42 -5.59
CA CYS A 435 -15.91 -14.88 -6.29
C CYS A 435 -15.97 -16.38 -6.55
N ASP A 436 -15.95 -16.78 -7.82
CA ASP A 436 -16.03 -18.19 -8.24
C ASP A 436 -14.79 -18.70 -8.98
N ALA A 437 -13.81 -17.84 -9.26
CA ALA A 437 -12.51 -18.23 -9.79
C ALA A 437 -11.42 -17.22 -9.38
N VAL A 438 -10.24 -17.74 -9.03
CA VAL A 438 -9.02 -16.97 -8.71
C VAL A 438 -7.91 -17.52 -9.60
N GLY A 439 -7.14 -16.65 -10.24
CA GLY A 439 -6.04 -17.06 -11.11
C GLY A 439 -4.94 -17.81 -10.36
N ASP A 440 -4.15 -18.58 -11.12
CA ASP A 440 -2.96 -19.25 -10.61
C ASP A 440 -1.71 -18.36 -10.62
N GLU A 441 -0.56 -18.96 -10.31
CA GLU A 441 0.74 -18.29 -10.24
C GLU A 441 1.13 -17.54 -11.53
N ARG A 442 0.59 -17.92 -12.70
CA ARG A 442 0.97 -17.29 -13.98
C ARG A 442 0.54 -15.82 -14.07
N SER A 443 -0.46 -15.42 -13.29
CA SER A 443 -0.94 -14.03 -13.24
C SER A 443 -0.73 -13.37 -11.88
N TYR A 444 -0.06 -14.04 -10.93
CA TYR A 444 0.23 -13.53 -9.59
C TYR A 444 1.35 -12.49 -9.63
N VAL A 445 0.97 -11.21 -9.48
CA VAL A 445 1.91 -10.08 -9.62
C VAL A 445 1.88 -9.17 -8.40
N MET A 446 3.06 -8.76 -7.93
CA MET A 446 3.23 -7.78 -6.85
C MET A 446 3.06 -6.36 -7.38
N LEU A 447 2.07 -5.63 -6.85
CA LEU A 447 1.75 -4.25 -7.17
C LEU A 447 1.91 -3.38 -5.91
N GLY A 448 2.57 -2.23 -6.03
CA GLY A 448 2.86 -1.33 -4.92
C GLY A 448 1.96 -0.09 -4.90
N THR A 449 1.53 0.31 -3.70
CA THR A 449 0.84 1.58 -3.44
C THR A 449 1.72 2.46 -2.53
N PRO A 450 2.39 3.49 -3.06
CA PRO A 450 3.32 4.33 -2.30
C PRO A 450 2.62 5.40 -1.45
N ASN A 451 1.32 5.62 -1.62
CA ASN A 451 0.60 6.80 -1.14
C ASN A 451 -0.59 6.47 -0.22
N CYS A 452 -0.59 5.32 0.45
CA CYS A 452 -1.65 4.98 1.40
C CYS A 452 -1.62 5.96 2.57
N GLY A 453 -2.68 6.74 2.76
CA GLY A 453 -2.75 7.81 3.77
C GLY A 453 -3.53 7.39 5.02
N LYS A 454 -3.01 7.73 6.22
CA LYS A 454 -3.66 7.43 7.51
C LYS A 454 -3.15 8.34 8.64
N GLY A 455 -3.89 8.44 9.75
CA GLY A 455 -3.45 9.10 10.98
C GLY A 455 -3.61 10.63 11.02
N GLU A 456 -3.64 11.17 12.24
CA GLU A 456 -3.69 12.61 12.53
C GLU A 456 -2.56 12.98 13.51
N PRO A 457 -1.48 13.65 13.07
CA PRO A 457 -1.24 14.22 11.74
C PRO A 457 -1.01 13.15 10.65
N GLY A 458 -1.32 13.52 9.41
CA GLY A 458 -1.24 12.65 8.24
C GLY A 458 0.11 11.94 8.09
N GLN A 459 0.03 10.64 7.78
CA GLN A 459 1.15 9.75 7.47
C GLN A 459 0.89 9.03 6.16
N THR A 460 1.91 8.98 5.32
CA THR A 460 1.94 8.14 4.13
C THR A 460 2.59 6.81 4.45
N GLY A 461 2.13 5.72 3.84
CA GLY A 461 2.78 4.42 3.98
C GLY A 461 2.83 3.70 2.65
N HIS A 462 3.96 3.04 2.44
CA HIS A 462 4.21 2.27 1.25
C HIS A 462 3.81 0.83 1.53
N VAL A 463 2.89 0.29 0.73
CA VAL A 463 2.30 -1.05 0.92
C VAL A 463 2.29 -1.82 -0.39
N GLY A 464 2.25 -3.14 -0.33
CA GLY A 464 2.20 -4.00 -1.52
C GLY A 464 0.97 -4.89 -1.54
N HIS A 465 0.64 -5.40 -2.72
CA HIS A 465 -0.47 -6.30 -2.95
C HIS A 465 -0.11 -7.24 -4.10
N ALA A 466 0.17 -8.49 -3.78
CA ALA A 466 0.30 -9.54 -4.78
C ALA A 466 -1.07 -10.17 -5.02
N VAL A 467 -1.51 -10.20 -6.28
CA VAL A 467 -2.83 -10.73 -6.68
C VAL A 467 -2.78 -11.38 -8.08
N PRO A 468 -3.55 -12.45 -8.35
CA PRO A 468 -3.54 -13.18 -9.62
C PRO A 468 -4.63 -12.74 -10.63
N GLY A 469 -5.56 -11.88 -10.25
CA GLY A 469 -6.81 -11.66 -10.99
C GLY A 469 -7.90 -12.68 -10.58
N ALA A 470 -9.17 -12.28 -10.68
CA ALA A 470 -10.28 -13.09 -10.17
C ALA A 470 -11.61 -12.76 -10.86
N ARG A 471 -12.52 -13.73 -10.87
CA ARG A 471 -13.88 -13.61 -11.41
C ARG A 471 -14.92 -13.53 -10.29
N PHE A 472 -15.87 -12.63 -10.47
CA PHE A 472 -16.96 -12.31 -9.56
C PHE A 472 -18.29 -12.35 -10.31
N ARG A 473 -19.30 -12.96 -9.70
CA ARG A 473 -20.63 -13.11 -10.29
C ARG A 473 -21.59 -12.03 -9.78
N ASP A 474 -22.57 -11.69 -10.61
CA ASP A 474 -23.69 -10.85 -10.20
C ASP A 474 -23.28 -9.48 -9.64
N VAL A 475 -22.24 -8.88 -10.21
CA VAL A 475 -21.68 -7.59 -9.78
C VAL A 475 -22.47 -6.45 -10.40
N GLN A 476 -22.83 -5.45 -9.61
CA GLN A 476 -23.50 -4.24 -10.09
C GLN A 476 -22.50 -3.35 -10.82
N VAL A 477 -22.74 -3.13 -12.12
CA VAL A 477 -21.94 -2.27 -13.02
C VAL A 477 -22.76 -1.06 -13.45
N GLY A 478 -22.09 0.07 -13.69
CA GLY A 478 -22.67 1.30 -14.22
C GLY A 478 -23.40 2.12 -13.15
N VAL A 479 -22.63 2.74 -12.24
CA VAL A 479 -23.11 3.50 -11.09
C VAL A 479 -22.57 4.94 -11.17
N GLY A 480 -23.49 5.91 -11.22
CA GLY A 480 -23.14 7.31 -11.49
C GLY A 480 -22.99 7.62 -12.99
N LYS A 481 -23.12 8.89 -13.35
CA LYS A 481 -22.75 9.38 -14.70
C LYS A 481 -21.32 9.90 -14.62
N TRP A 482 -20.44 9.35 -15.45
CA TRP A 482 -19.06 9.80 -15.62
C TRP A 482 -18.92 10.43 -17.00
#